data_AF-U2QSN3-F1
#
_entry.id   AF-U2QSN3-F1
#
_cell.length_a   1.000
_cell.length_b   1.000
_cell.length_c   1.000
_cell.angle_alpha   90.00
_cell.angle_beta   90.00
_cell.angle_gamma   90.00
#
_symmetry.space_group_name_H-M   'P 1'
#
loop_
_entity.id
_entity.type
_entity.pdbx_description
1 polymer ?
#
loop_
_entity_poly.entity_id
_entity_poly.type
_entity_poly.pdbx_seq_one_letter_code
_entity_poly.pdbx_strand_id
1 'polypeptide(L)'
;MERENLKEKIRYTKTGKRIETYEFEGRLHQKIILEKEQFYNHIEAKHPEITLEIIEEVLEDPDHVTKQSKSRKEHYYQKQIENMNYFIVVSDYRNIKNYRFIQTAFSINNLDFLKEKNIHYRYSKKK
;
A
#
# COMPACT_ATOMS: atom_id res chain seq x y z
N MET A 1 -17.16 10.64 -13.48
CA MET A 1 -17.06 9.19 -13.74
C MET A 1 -16.92 8.55 -12.36
N GLU A 2 -18.04 8.13 -11.78
CA GLU A 2 -18.10 7.60 -10.41
C GLU A 2 -17.39 6.24 -10.38
N ARG A 3 -16.27 6.14 -9.67
CA ARG A 3 -15.57 4.86 -9.47
C ARG A 3 -16.20 4.15 -8.27
N GLU A 4 -17.12 3.22 -8.54
CA GLU A 4 -17.80 2.36 -7.55
C GLU A 4 -16.89 1.33 -6.83
N ASN A 5 -15.56 1.46 -6.82
CA ASN A 5 -14.68 0.32 -6.54
C ASN A 5 -14.02 0.25 -5.16
N LEU A 6 -14.24 1.23 -4.26
CA LEU A 6 -13.83 1.09 -2.87
C LEU A 6 -14.81 0.18 -2.11
N LYS A 7 -14.52 -1.13 -2.17
CA LYS A 7 -15.30 -2.16 -1.48
C LYS A 7 -14.97 -2.15 0.01
N GLU A 8 -15.73 -1.34 0.74
CA GLU A 8 -15.77 -1.47 2.19
C GLU A 8 -16.23 -2.87 2.58
N LYS A 9 -15.48 -3.52 3.45
CA LYS A 9 -15.80 -4.86 3.93
C LYS A 9 -15.62 -4.97 5.43
N ILE A 10 -16.50 -5.74 6.02
CA ILE A 10 -16.40 -6.15 7.41
C ILE A 10 -15.65 -7.49 7.46
N ARG A 11 -14.59 -7.54 8.26
CA ARG A 11 -13.82 -8.75 8.56
C ARG A 11 -13.91 -9.05 10.05
N TYR A 12 -13.75 -10.32 10.40
CA TYR A 12 -13.72 -10.77 11.79
C TYR A 12 -12.36 -11.39 12.10
N THR A 13 -11.78 -11.03 13.24
CA THR A 13 -10.57 -11.70 13.74
C THR A 13 -10.91 -13.12 14.22
N LYS A 14 -9.89 -13.92 14.51
CA LYS A 14 -10.06 -15.23 15.16
C LYS A 14 -10.80 -15.16 16.50
N THR A 15 -10.75 -14.00 17.17
CA THR A 15 -11.44 -13.75 18.45
C THR A 15 -12.86 -13.20 18.26
N GLY A 16 -13.33 -13.05 17.01
CA GLY A 16 -14.65 -12.50 16.70
C GLY A 16 -14.71 -10.97 16.72
N LYS A 17 -13.59 -10.26 16.89
CA LYS A 17 -13.56 -8.79 16.81
C LYS A 17 -13.93 -8.36 15.39
N ARG A 18 -14.93 -7.50 15.27
CA ARG A 18 -15.31 -6.85 14.01
C ARG A 18 -14.26 -5.79 13.63
N ILE A 19 -13.79 -5.85 12.40
CA ILE A 19 -12.84 -4.90 11.81
C ILE A 19 -13.42 -4.41 10.49
N GLU A 20 -13.44 -3.10 10.30
CA GLU A 20 -13.82 -2.48 9.03
C GLU A 20 -12.59 -2.26 8.18
N THR A 21 -12.68 -2.64 6.91
CA THR A 21 -11.53 -2.68 6.00
C THR A 21 -11.89 -2.18 4.61
N TYR A 22 -10.89 -1.63 3.92
CA TYR A 22 -10.90 -1.40 2.49
C TYR A 22 -10.12 -2.53 1.80
N GLU A 23 -10.61 -2.99 0.65
CA GLU A 23 -9.90 -3.94 -0.21
C GLU A 23 -9.49 -3.28 -1.52
N PHE A 24 -8.25 -3.49 -1.90
CA PHE A 24 -7.62 -3.01 -3.12
C PHE A 24 -7.03 -4.16 -3.93
N GLU A 25 -6.93 -3.96 -5.24
CA GLU A 25 -6.17 -4.82 -6.12
C GLU A 25 -4.78 -4.19 -6.35
N GLY A 26 -3.74 -5.00 -6.22
CA GLY A 26 -2.36 -4.55 -6.42
C GLY A 26 -1.71 -5.21 -7.62
N ARG A 27 -0.85 -4.46 -8.32
CA ARG A 27 -0.10 -4.91 -9.50
C ARG A 27 0.63 -6.24 -9.31
N LEU A 28 1.28 -6.41 -8.15
CA LEU A 28 1.99 -7.66 -7.81
C LEU A 28 1.15 -8.58 -6.90
N HIS A 29 0.23 -8.02 -6.12
CA HIS A 29 -0.55 -8.75 -5.13
C HIS A 29 -2.05 -8.57 -5.39
N GLN A 30 -2.73 -9.66 -5.72
CA GLN A 30 -4.15 -9.65 -6.14
C GLN A 30 -5.10 -9.05 -5.10
N LYS A 31 -4.85 -9.20 -3.79
CA LYS A 31 -5.70 -8.65 -2.73
C LYS A 31 -4.88 -7.99 -1.64
N ILE A 32 -5.08 -6.69 -1.47
CA ILE A 32 -4.43 -5.86 -0.44
C ILE A 32 -5.53 -5.26 0.43
N ILE A 33 -5.35 -5.36 1.76
CA ILE A 33 -6.32 -4.91 2.75
C ILE A 33 -5.74 -3.72 3.52
N LEU A 34 -6.57 -2.73 3.80
CA LEU A 34 -6.30 -1.65 4.74
C LEU A 34 -7.39 -1.62 5.80
N GLU A 35 -7.01 -1.61 7.08
CA GLU A 35 -7.98 -1.40 8.15
C GLU A 35 -8.38 0.08 8.20
N LYS A 36 -9.69 0.37 8.35
CA LYS A 36 -10.17 1.76 8.42
C LYS A 36 -9.50 2.52 9.57
N GLU A 37 -9.41 1.89 10.73
CA GLU A 37 -8.75 2.47 11.92
C GLU A 37 -7.30 2.88 11.62
N GLN A 38 -6.58 2.05 10.87
CA GLN A 38 -5.20 2.33 10.47
C GLN A 38 -5.13 3.47 9.45
N PHE A 39 -6.07 3.56 8.52
CA PHE A 39 -6.15 4.68 7.59
C PHE A 39 -6.31 6.00 8.34
N TYR A 40 -7.37 6.14 9.14
CA TYR A 40 -7.69 7.39 9.83
C TYR A 40 -6.66 7.76 10.90
N ASN A 41 -6.25 6.81 11.74
CA ASN A 41 -5.43 7.12 12.92
C ASN A 41 -3.92 7.16 12.64
N HIS A 42 -3.46 6.59 11.53
CA HIS A 42 -2.03 6.51 11.22
C HIS A 42 -1.66 7.15 9.89
N ILE A 43 -2.35 6.79 8.81
CA ILE A 43 -2.00 7.28 7.46
C ILE A 43 -2.49 8.71 7.30
N GLU A 44 -3.79 8.94 7.31
CA GLU A 44 -4.38 10.27 7.09
C GLU A 44 -3.94 11.27 8.17
N ALA A 45 -3.88 10.84 9.44
CA ALA A 45 -3.44 11.70 10.54
C ALA A 45 -1.99 12.21 10.40
N LYS A 46 -1.09 11.48 9.73
CA LYS A 46 0.32 11.86 9.56
C LYS A 46 0.66 12.33 8.15
N HIS A 47 -0.11 11.87 7.18
CA HIS A 47 0.06 12.06 5.75
C HIS A 47 -1.32 12.39 5.15
N PRO A 48 -1.88 13.57 5.44
CA PRO A 48 -3.22 13.95 4.97
C PRO A 48 -3.30 14.04 3.43
N GLU A 49 -2.16 14.15 2.75
CA GLU A 49 -2.05 14.08 1.29
C GLU A 49 -2.34 12.68 0.71
N ILE A 50 -2.38 11.65 1.55
CA ILE A 50 -2.60 10.27 1.12
C ILE A 50 -4.07 9.90 1.32
N THR A 51 -4.83 10.04 0.24
CA THR A 51 -6.22 9.60 0.17
C THR A 51 -6.31 8.12 -0.21
N LEU A 52 -7.50 7.53 -0.05
CA LEU A 52 -7.76 6.16 -0.52
C LEU A 52 -7.59 6.03 -2.04
N GLU A 53 -7.84 7.10 -2.80
CA GLU A 53 -7.64 7.14 -4.25
C GLU A 53 -6.16 7.07 -4.63
N ILE A 54 -5.31 7.81 -3.91
CA ILE A 54 -3.85 7.73 -4.08
C ILE A 54 -3.36 6.32 -3.75
N ILE A 55 -3.86 5.71 -2.67
CA ILE A 55 -3.52 4.34 -2.31
C ILE A 55 -3.91 3.38 -3.44
N GLU A 56 -5.14 3.45 -3.93
CA GLU A 56 -5.64 2.62 -5.03
C GLU A 56 -4.77 2.77 -6.28
N GLU A 57 -4.51 4.01 -6.71
CA GLU A 57 -3.72 4.30 -7.90
C GLU A 57 -2.28 3.76 -7.80
N VAL A 58 -1.63 3.97 -6.65
CA VAL A 58 -0.25 3.50 -6.42
C VAL A 58 -0.18 1.96 -6.39
N LEU A 59 -1.24 1.30 -5.91
CA LEU A 59 -1.29 -0.17 -5.87
C LEU A 59 -1.57 -0.78 -7.24
N GLU A 60 -2.51 -0.21 -8.01
CA GLU A 60 -2.94 -0.74 -9.31
C GLU A 60 -1.89 -0.50 -10.40
N ASP A 61 -1.35 0.72 -10.48
CA ASP A 61 -0.38 1.14 -11.49
C ASP A 61 0.84 1.83 -10.87
N PRO A 62 1.68 1.11 -10.11
CA PRO A 62 2.93 1.64 -9.59
C PRO A 62 3.93 1.88 -10.71
N ASP A 63 4.86 2.81 -10.51
CA ASP A 63 6.08 2.90 -11.31
C ASP A 63 7.04 1.76 -10.94
N HIS A 64 7.20 1.51 -9.63
CA HIS A 64 8.10 0.49 -9.12
C HIS A 64 7.48 -0.24 -7.92
N VAL A 65 7.84 -1.52 -7.79
CA VAL A 65 7.64 -2.26 -6.54
C VAL A 65 8.99 -2.81 -6.10
N THR A 66 9.43 -2.43 -4.90
CA THR A 66 10.75 -2.80 -4.38
C THR A 66 10.65 -3.51 -3.04
N LYS A 67 11.78 -4.06 -2.60
CA LYS A 67 11.99 -4.58 -1.26
C LYS A 67 13.30 -4.03 -0.71
N GLN A 68 13.36 -3.86 0.60
CA GLN A 68 14.60 -3.50 1.29
C GLN A 68 15.65 -4.62 1.22
N SER A 69 15.22 -5.89 1.31
CA SER A 69 16.08 -7.06 1.10
C SER A 69 15.29 -8.19 0.42
N LYS A 70 15.99 -9.20 -0.12
CA LYS A 70 15.31 -10.39 -0.70
C LYS A 70 14.43 -11.13 0.32
N SER A 71 14.85 -11.17 1.60
CA SER A 71 14.20 -11.92 2.68
C SER A 71 13.11 -11.14 3.42
N ARG A 72 13.14 -9.80 3.37
CA ARG A 72 12.10 -8.95 3.96
C ARG A 72 10.74 -9.24 3.36
N LYS A 73 9.69 -9.03 4.13
CA LYS A 73 8.31 -9.36 3.76
C LYS A 73 7.59 -8.19 3.12
N GLU A 74 8.05 -7.01 3.47
CA GLU A 74 7.57 -5.72 3.03
C GLU A 74 7.90 -5.50 1.55
N HIS A 75 6.88 -5.03 0.84
CA HIS A 75 6.98 -4.53 -0.52
C HIS A 75 6.57 -3.07 -0.50
N TYR A 76 7.35 -2.24 -1.18
CA TYR A 76 7.12 -0.81 -1.29
C TYR A 76 6.60 -0.56 -2.70
N TYR A 77 5.31 -0.30 -2.81
CA TYR A 77 4.71 0.21 -4.04
C TYR A 77 5.00 1.69 -4.13
N GLN A 78 5.47 2.13 -5.30
CA GLN A 78 5.96 3.47 -5.51
C GLN A 78 5.37 4.05 -6.78
N LYS A 79 4.87 5.28 -6.69
CA LYS A 79 4.45 6.04 -7.86
C LYS A 79 4.80 7.50 -7.69
N GLN A 80 5.31 8.11 -8.74
CA GLN A 80 5.44 9.56 -8.82
C GLN A 80 4.15 10.13 -9.39
N ILE A 81 3.50 11.00 -8.63
CA ILE A 81 2.35 11.78 -9.07
C ILE A 81 2.75 13.25 -8.92
N GLU A 82 2.81 13.95 -10.04
CA GLU A 82 3.38 15.30 -10.14
C GLU A 82 4.82 15.35 -9.57
N ASN A 83 5.03 16.14 -8.51
CA ASN A 83 6.32 16.35 -7.87
C ASN A 83 6.50 15.55 -6.57
N MET A 84 5.56 14.65 -6.24
CA MET A 84 5.61 13.83 -5.03
C MET A 84 5.79 12.35 -5.37
N ASN A 85 6.63 11.67 -4.59
CA ASN A 85 6.77 10.22 -4.64
C ASN A 85 5.94 9.61 -3.52
N TYR A 86 4.95 8.80 -3.89
CA TYR A 86 4.08 8.12 -2.95
C TYR A 86 4.55 6.70 -2.71
N PHE A 87 4.49 6.28 -1.44
CA PHE A 87 4.93 4.96 -0.99
C PHE A 87 3.81 4.27 -0.24
N ILE A 88 3.38 3.10 -0.73
CA ILE A 88 2.46 2.22 -0.01
C ILE A 88 3.24 0.98 0.42
N VAL A 89 3.37 0.80 1.74
CA VAL A 89 4.10 -0.33 2.32
C VAL A 89 3.14 -1.47 2.59
N VAL A 90 3.39 -2.60 1.93
CA VAL A 90 2.51 -3.76 1.93
C VAL A 90 3.27 -4.99 2.44
N SER A 91 2.74 -5.70 3.43
CA SER A 91 3.37 -6.91 3.98
C SER A 91 2.38 -8.08 4.07
N ASP A 92 2.90 -9.28 4.29
CA ASP A 92 2.08 -10.44 4.67
C ASP A 92 1.79 -10.41 6.18
N TYR A 93 0.54 -10.66 6.54
CA TYR A 93 0.19 -10.91 7.94
C TYR A 93 0.17 -12.42 8.20
N ARG A 94 0.78 -12.82 9.32
CA ARG A 94 1.11 -14.21 9.69
C ARG A 94 -0.06 -15.15 9.41
N ASN A 95 0.12 -16.00 8.39
CA ASN A 95 -0.70 -17.17 8.04
C ASN A 95 -1.97 -16.95 7.20
N ILE A 96 -2.19 -15.76 6.62
CA ILE A 96 -3.27 -15.58 5.64
C ILE A 96 -2.67 -15.62 4.23
N LYS A 97 -2.77 -16.77 3.56
CA LYS A 97 -2.32 -16.92 2.17
C LYS A 97 -3.15 -16.01 1.25
N ASN A 98 -2.50 -15.46 0.22
CA ASN A 98 -3.08 -14.63 -0.84
C ASN A 98 -3.56 -13.23 -0.44
N TYR A 99 -3.49 -12.86 0.84
CA TYR A 99 -3.78 -11.50 1.28
C TYR A 99 -2.49 -10.78 1.67
N ARG A 100 -2.51 -9.48 1.43
CA ARG A 100 -1.52 -8.55 1.95
C ARG A 100 -2.21 -7.43 2.70
N PHE A 101 -1.45 -6.79 3.57
CA PHE A 101 -1.95 -5.73 4.43
C PHE A 101 -1.07 -4.52 4.25
N ILE A 102 -1.71 -3.36 4.09
CA ILE A 102 -1.00 -2.08 4.14
C ILE A 102 -0.53 -1.89 5.58
N GLN A 103 0.75 -1.60 5.77
CA GLN A 103 1.35 -1.31 7.07
C GLN A 103 1.44 0.20 7.32
N THR A 104 1.75 0.95 6.28
CA THR A 104 1.79 2.41 6.32
C THR A 104 1.82 2.94 4.89
N ALA A 105 1.56 4.22 4.74
CA ALA A 105 1.73 4.96 3.51
C ALA A 105 2.31 6.34 3.83
N PHE A 106 3.22 6.82 2.98
CA PHE A 106 3.85 8.12 3.15
C PHE A 106 4.25 8.71 1.79
N SER A 107 4.36 10.03 1.71
CA SER A 107 4.86 10.74 0.53
C SER A 107 6.22 11.38 0.81
N ILE A 108 7.06 11.52 -0.21
CA ILE A 108 8.37 12.14 -0.10
C ILE A 108 8.65 13.00 -1.34
N ASN A 109 9.13 14.22 -1.09
CA ASN A 109 9.53 15.17 -2.12
C ASN A 109 11.03 15.08 -2.46
N ASN A 110 11.79 14.29 -1.69
CA ASN A 110 13.23 14.11 -1.85
C ASN A 110 13.60 12.76 -2.49
N LEU A 111 14.13 12.80 -3.71
CA LEU A 111 14.55 11.64 -4.50
C LEU A 111 15.73 10.85 -3.89
N ASP A 112 16.50 11.42 -2.97
CA ASP A 112 17.66 10.74 -2.39
C ASP A 112 17.27 9.68 -1.36
N PHE A 113 16.10 9.81 -0.71
CA PHE A 113 15.58 8.81 0.23
C PHE A 113 15.39 7.42 -0.43
N LEU A 114 15.12 7.41 -1.74
CA LEU A 114 14.87 6.21 -2.53
C LEU A 114 16.12 5.38 -2.80
N LYS A 115 17.27 6.03 -2.96
CA LYS A 115 18.51 5.38 -3.43
C LYS A 115 19.08 4.40 -2.41
N GLU A 116 18.84 4.63 -1.12
CA GLU A 116 19.47 3.83 -0.05
C GLU A 116 18.62 2.65 0.44
N LYS A 117 17.28 2.72 0.38
CA LYS A 117 16.42 1.78 1.13
C LYS A 117 15.63 0.75 0.31
N ASN A 118 15.77 0.70 -1.01
CA ASN A 118 14.87 -0.08 -1.85
C ASN A 118 15.54 -0.71 -3.08
N ILE A 119 16.69 -1.33 -2.86
CA ILE A 119 17.58 -1.82 -3.94
C ILE A 119 17.06 -3.06 -4.69
N HIS A 120 16.09 -3.80 -4.16
CA HIS A 120 15.61 -5.03 -4.79
C HIS A 120 14.26 -4.84 -5.50
N TYR A 121 14.31 -4.55 -6.79
CA TYR A 121 13.14 -4.43 -7.64
C TYR A 121 12.44 -5.78 -7.84
N ARG A 122 11.12 -5.77 -7.67
CA ARG A 122 10.19 -6.87 -8.01
C ARG A 122 9.35 -6.55 -9.22
N TYR A 123 9.06 -5.26 -9.40
CA TYR A 123 8.41 -4.73 -10.57
C TYR A 123 9.02 -3.38 -10.90
N SER A 124 9.15 -3.10 -12.20
CA SER A 124 9.49 -1.80 -12.72
C SER A 124 8.70 -1.61 -14.01
N LYS A 125 7.93 -0.53 -14.08
CA LYS A 125 7.20 -0.15 -15.27
C LYS A 125 8.20 0.18 -16.38
N LYS A 126 8.11 -0.53 -17.50
CA LYS A 126 8.92 -0.20 -18.68
C LYS A 126 8.39 1.12 -19.24
N LYS A 127 9.30 2.06 -19.49
CA LYS A 127 9.01 3.30 -20.21
C LYS A 127 8.69 3.00 -21.67
#